data_AF-A0A967D7E0-F1
#
_entry.id   AF-A0A967D7E0-F1
#
_cell.length_a   1.000
_cell.length_b   1.000
_cell.length_c   1.000
_cell.angle_alpha   90.00
_cell.angle_beta   90.00
_cell.angle_gamma   90.00
#
_symmetry.space_group_name_H-M   'P 1'
#
loop_
_entity.id
_entity.type
_entity.pdbx_description
1 polymer ?
#
loop_
_entity_poly.entity_id
_entity_poly.type
_entity_poly.pdbx_seq_one_letter_code
_entity_poly.pdbx_strand_id
1 'polypeptide(L)'
;RVLDRSAALTTIDTMKATLTTGTARRELAEFAQLIPAGGKTGTQQSNYTAWFVGASTHLSTAVMVRDPDRYTSMVNIPEFVEAGVPRVQGGTFPARIWGTFMESAHSGITITDWPTPPPLQGPAERLYLPGNECPSIIIGFETPTTTSLPDALIVTPDPEPTEPVPILEEIPTGTTIPPGVIDPYAEMPSVPADAYVVPCE
;
A
#
# COMPACT_ATOMS: atom_id res chain seq x y z
N ARG A 1 -23.90 -10.67 -1.27
CA ARG A 1 -22.80 -9.74 -1.65
C ARG A 1 -21.68 -9.93 -0.63
N VAL A 2 -20.49 -10.33 -1.07
CA VAL A 2 -19.36 -10.70 -0.18
C VAL A 2 -18.36 -9.56 0.05
N LEU A 3 -18.32 -8.58 -0.86
CA LEU A 3 -17.51 -7.37 -0.75
C LEU A 3 -18.40 -6.13 -0.78
N ASP A 4 -17.97 -5.07 -0.08
CA ASP A 4 -18.62 -3.78 -0.24
C ASP A 4 -18.39 -3.22 -1.66
N ARG A 5 -19.38 -2.52 -2.20
CA ARG A 5 -19.36 -1.99 -3.57
C ARG A 5 -18.40 -0.82 -3.64
N SER A 6 -18.31 0.02 -2.62
CA SER A 6 -17.31 1.09 -2.58
C SER A 6 -15.91 0.49 -2.61
N ALA A 7 -15.63 -0.48 -1.74
CA ALA A 7 -14.35 -1.18 -1.70
C ALA A 7 -14.01 -1.87 -3.03
N ALA A 8 -14.97 -2.54 -3.66
CA ALA A 8 -14.76 -3.19 -4.96
C ALA A 8 -14.46 -2.19 -6.08
N LEU A 9 -15.20 -1.06 -6.15
CA LEU A 9 -14.96 -0.01 -7.13
C LEU A 9 -13.59 0.64 -6.91
N THR A 10 -13.23 0.97 -5.68
CA THR A 10 -11.91 1.55 -5.34
C THR A 10 -10.78 0.58 -5.69
N THR A 11 -10.98 -0.72 -5.44
CA THR A 11 -9.99 -1.75 -5.79
C THR A 11 -9.79 -1.84 -7.30
N ILE A 12 -10.88 -1.87 -8.08
CA ILE A 12 -10.81 -1.91 -9.54
C ILE A 12 -10.15 -0.63 -10.09
N ASP A 13 -10.54 0.53 -9.59
CA ASP A 13 -9.97 1.82 -9.97
C ASP A 13 -8.45 1.86 -9.73
N THR A 14 -8.01 1.40 -8.56
CA THR A 14 -6.59 1.23 -8.23
C THR A 14 -5.90 0.25 -9.19
N MET A 15 -6.55 -0.86 -9.53
CA MET A 15 -5.98 -1.87 -10.43
C MET A 15 -5.86 -1.39 -11.89
N LYS A 16 -6.62 -0.37 -12.33
CA LYS A 16 -6.44 0.25 -13.66
C LYS A 16 -5.02 0.79 -13.84
N ALA A 17 -4.45 1.37 -12.78
CA ALA A 17 -3.08 1.87 -12.79
C ALA A 17 -2.04 0.78 -13.13
N THR A 18 -2.30 -0.49 -12.81
CA THR A 18 -1.38 -1.58 -13.17
C THR A 18 -1.18 -1.71 -14.68
N LEU A 19 -2.24 -1.42 -15.46
CA LEU A 19 -2.24 -1.52 -16.92
C LEU A 19 -1.68 -0.26 -17.58
N THR A 20 -1.80 0.91 -16.95
CA THR A 20 -1.41 2.20 -17.58
C THR A 20 -0.03 2.68 -17.14
N THR A 21 0.28 2.63 -15.84
CA THR A 21 1.54 3.14 -15.27
C THR A 21 2.33 2.09 -14.50
N GLY A 22 1.71 0.94 -14.20
CA GLY A 22 2.29 -0.10 -13.36
C GLY A 22 2.98 -1.23 -14.14
N THR A 23 2.98 -2.41 -13.54
CA THR A 23 3.81 -3.55 -13.96
C THR A 23 3.42 -4.17 -15.29
N ALA A 24 2.20 -3.94 -15.78
CA ALA A 24 1.73 -4.46 -17.08
C ALA A 24 1.72 -3.40 -18.20
N ARG A 25 2.15 -2.16 -17.91
CA ARG A 25 2.06 -1.03 -18.84
C ARG A 25 2.71 -1.27 -20.20
N ARG A 26 3.78 -2.06 -20.24
CA ARG A 26 4.51 -2.33 -21.48
C ARG A 26 3.66 -3.09 -22.50
N GLU A 27 2.75 -3.94 -22.03
CA GLU A 27 1.94 -4.80 -22.86
C GLU A 27 0.48 -4.32 -22.96
N LEU A 28 -0.01 -3.55 -21.97
CA LEU A 28 -1.44 -3.24 -21.84
C LEU A 28 -1.80 -1.74 -21.83
N ALA A 29 -0.84 -0.81 -21.96
CA ALA A 29 -1.16 0.62 -21.91
C ALA A 29 -2.04 1.08 -23.08
N GLU A 30 -1.84 0.53 -24.28
CA GLU A 30 -2.69 0.83 -25.46
C GLU A 30 -4.07 0.17 -25.32
N PHE A 31 -4.11 -1.10 -24.92
CA PHE A 31 -5.34 -1.81 -24.60
C PHE A 31 -6.23 -1.02 -23.62
N ALA A 32 -5.64 -0.54 -22.53
CA ALA A 32 -6.36 0.16 -21.47
C ALA A 32 -6.92 1.53 -21.88
N GLN A 33 -6.44 2.11 -22.99
CA GLN A 33 -7.04 3.32 -23.57
C GLN A 33 -8.34 3.03 -24.32
N LEU A 34 -8.50 1.80 -24.82
CA LEU A 34 -9.66 1.39 -25.62
C LEU A 34 -10.71 0.64 -24.79
N ILE A 35 -10.26 -0.22 -23.88
CA ILE A 35 -11.12 -1.11 -23.09
C ILE A 35 -10.81 -0.87 -21.61
N PRO A 36 -11.73 -0.24 -20.85
CA PRO A 36 -11.58 -0.07 -19.42
C PRO A 36 -11.47 -1.41 -18.71
N ALA A 37 -10.33 -1.64 -18.06
CA ALA A 37 -10.05 -2.87 -17.35
C ALA A 37 -9.10 -2.63 -16.18
N GLY A 38 -9.20 -3.49 -15.16
CA GLY A 38 -8.28 -3.54 -14.03
C GLY A 38 -7.68 -4.94 -13.92
N GLY A 39 -6.43 -5.04 -13.48
CA GLY A 39 -5.78 -6.33 -13.30
C GLY A 39 -4.49 -6.24 -12.51
N LYS A 40 -3.89 -7.41 -12.26
CA LYS A 40 -2.67 -7.54 -11.47
C LYS A 40 -1.74 -8.61 -12.03
N THR A 41 -0.47 -8.27 -12.09
CA THR A 41 0.63 -9.21 -12.37
C THR A 41 0.98 -10.01 -11.12
N GLY A 42 1.23 -11.31 -11.29
CA GLY A 42 1.88 -12.18 -10.32
C GLY A 42 3.11 -12.86 -10.92
N THR A 43 4.19 -12.98 -10.16
CA THR A 43 5.40 -13.69 -10.58
C THR A 43 5.91 -14.48 -9.39
N GLN A 44 6.06 -15.80 -9.55
CA GLN A 44 6.63 -16.65 -8.52
C GLN A 44 8.14 -16.41 -8.41
N GLN A 45 8.68 -16.63 -7.21
CA GLN A 45 10.13 -16.67 -7.00
C GLN A 45 10.80 -17.63 -7.99
N SER A 46 11.98 -17.25 -8.47
CA SER A 46 12.74 -17.98 -9.51
C SER A 46 12.02 -18.12 -10.85
N ASN A 47 10.94 -17.37 -11.10
CA ASN A 47 10.23 -17.31 -12.38
C ASN A 47 9.73 -18.68 -12.87
N TYR A 48 9.39 -19.61 -11.97
CA TYR A 48 8.80 -20.89 -12.36
C TYR A 48 7.38 -20.75 -12.91
N THR A 49 6.65 -19.75 -12.41
CA THR A 49 5.31 -19.44 -12.87
C THR A 49 5.11 -17.93 -12.91
N ALA A 50 4.40 -17.46 -13.92
CA ALA A 50 3.99 -16.07 -14.07
C ALA A 50 2.51 -15.99 -14.44
N TRP A 51 1.84 -14.93 -13.97
CA TRP A 51 0.40 -14.78 -14.10
C TRP A 51 0.01 -13.34 -14.38
N PHE A 52 -1.10 -13.19 -15.10
CA PHE A 52 -1.85 -11.95 -15.12
C PHE A 52 -3.33 -12.28 -14.92
N VAL A 53 -3.97 -11.61 -13.97
CA VAL A 53 -5.40 -11.74 -13.73
C VAL A 53 -6.03 -10.37 -13.81
N GLY A 54 -7.10 -10.25 -14.57
CA GLY A 54 -7.78 -8.98 -14.77
C GLY A 54 -9.25 -9.17 -15.13
N ALA A 55 -9.96 -8.06 -15.13
CA ALA A 55 -11.36 -8.00 -15.50
C ALA A 55 -11.66 -6.72 -16.27
N SER A 56 -12.70 -6.77 -17.10
CA SER A 56 -13.51 -5.64 -17.57
C SER A 56 -14.88 -5.68 -16.88
N THR A 57 -15.78 -4.76 -17.22
CA THR A 57 -17.18 -4.80 -16.74
C THR A 57 -17.95 -6.05 -17.20
N HIS A 58 -17.50 -6.70 -18.28
CA HIS A 58 -18.19 -7.85 -18.90
C HIS A 58 -17.52 -9.19 -18.62
N LEU A 59 -16.21 -9.23 -18.40
CA LEU A 59 -15.45 -10.47 -18.35
C LEU A 59 -14.29 -10.42 -17.36
N SER A 60 -14.07 -11.51 -16.61
CA SER A 60 -12.88 -11.72 -15.79
C SER A 60 -12.07 -12.90 -16.34
N THR A 61 -10.76 -12.69 -16.52
CA THR A 61 -9.86 -13.65 -17.16
C THR A 61 -8.56 -13.75 -16.37
N ALA A 62 -8.09 -14.98 -16.18
CA ALA A 62 -6.79 -15.30 -15.58
C ALA A 62 -5.92 -16.05 -16.59
N VAL A 63 -4.68 -15.61 -16.75
CA VAL A 63 -3.67 -16.25 -17.60
C VAL A 63 -2.49 -16.68 -16.76
N MET A 64 -2.13 -17.96 -16.89
CA MET A 64 -0.92 -18.55 -16.33
C MET A 64 0.04 -18.91 -17.45
N VAL A 65 1.33 -18.67 -17.24
CA VAL A 65 2.41 -19.28 -18.02
C VAL A 65 3.35 -20.01 -17.06
N ARG A 66 3.55 -21.31 -17.30
CA ARG A 66 4.56 -22.17 -16.65
C ARG A 66 4.90 -23.34 -17.55
N ASP A 67 6.02 -24.00 -17.24
CA ASP A 67 6.27 -25.37 -17.69
C ASP A 67 5.17 -26.30 -17.12
N PRO A 68 4.48 -27.10 -17.96
CA PRO A 68 3.39 -27.95 -17.51
C PRO A 68 3.85 -29.07 -16.56
N ASP A 69 5.03 -29.63 -16.79
CA ASP A 69 5.50 -30.86 -16.15
C ASP A 69 6.36 -30.59 -14.91
N ARG A 70 7.06 -29.44 -14.86
CA ARG A 70 8.10 -29.17 -13.86
C ARG A 70 8.10 -27.71 -13.37
N TYR A 71 8.86 -27.45 -12.31
CA TYR A 71 9.25 -26.09 -11.92
C TYR A 71 10.52 -25.69 -12.67
N THR A 72 10.39 -25.50 -13.99
CA THR A 72 11.50 -25.03 -14.83
C THR A 72 11.57 -23.52 -14.78
N SER A 73 12.75 -22.98 -14.52
CA SER A 73 12.98 -21.53 -14.46
C SER A 73 12.76 -20.92 -15.84
N MET A 74 11.81 -19.98 -15.97
CA MET A 74 11.55 -19.28 -17.23
C MET A 74 12.44 -18.05 -17.41
N VAL A 75 13.75 -18.27 -17.28
CA VAL A 75 14.80 -17.25 -17.41
C VAL A 75 15.78 -17.68 -18.50
N ASN A 76 16.05 -16.78 -19.44
CA ASN A 76 16.96 -16.98 -20.58
C ASN A 76 16.66 -18.23 -21.42
N ILE A 77 15.38 -18.59 -21.53
CA ILE A 77 14.93 -19.61 -22.48
C ILE A 77 15.16 -19.06 -23.90
N PRO A 78 15.93 -19.73 -24.78
CA PRO A 78 16.34 -19.19 -26.07
C PRO A 78 15.18 -18.59 -26.89
N GLU A 79 14.07 -19.33 -26.99
CA GLU A 79 12.86 -18.94 -27.73
C GLU A 79 12.20 -17.69 -27.14
N PHE A 80 12.25 -17.54 -25.81
CA PHE A 80 11.66 -16.38 -25.12
C PHE A 80 12.56 -15.15 -25.22
N VAL A 81 13.87 -15.34 -25.20
CA VAL A 81 14.86 -14.28 -25.43
C VAL A 81 14.73 -13.73 -26.85
N GLU A 82 14.57 -14.59 -27.85
CA GLU A 82 14.32 -14.20 -29.24
C GLU A 82 13.03 -13.37 -29.38
N ALA A 83 12.00 -13.72 -28.60
CA ALA A 83 10.76 -12.95 -28.49
C ALA A 83 10.88 -11.67 -27.63
N GLY A 84 12.08 -11.29 -27.19
CA GLY A 84 12.36 -10.09 -26.40
C GLY A 84 12.06 -10.20 -24.90
N VAL A 85 11.81 -11.40 -24.39
CA VAL A 85 11.46 -11.69 -22.99
C VAL A 85 12.52 -12.58 -22.35
N PRO A 86 13.67 -12.02 -21.92
CA PRO A 86 14.72 -12.80 -21.26
C PRO A 86 14.30 -13.32 -19.88
N ARG A 87 13.26 -12.74 -19.28
CA ARG A 87 12.75 -13.16 -17.96
C ARG A 87 11.23 -13.06 -17.93
N VAL A 88 10.56 -14.22 -17.91
CA VAL A 88 9.10 -14.26 -17.94
C VAL A 88 8.52 -13.80 -16.60
N GLN A 89 7.74 -12.73 -16.64
CA GLN A 89 7.05 -12.13 -15.49
C GLN A 89 5.57 -11.90 -15.83
N GLY A 90 4.73 -11.66 -14.83
CA GLY A 90 3.30 -11.42 -15.07
C GLY A 90 3.00 -10.33 -16.10
N GLY A 91 3.83 -9.28 -16.15
CA GLY A 91 3.72 -8.18 -17.12
C GLY A 91 4.35 -8.43 -18.50
N THR A 92 4.72 -9.67 -18.82
CA THR A 92 5.30 -10.07 -20.12
C THR A 92 4.30 -10.94 -20.90
N PHE A 93 4.61 -12.20 -21.21
CA PHE A 93 3.70 -13.10 -21.92
C PHE A 93 2.30 -13.22 -21.28
N PRO A 94 2.12 -13.37 -19.94
CA PRO A 94 0.79 -13.48 -19.37
C PRO A 94 -0.08 -12.25 -19.64
N ALA A 95 0.45 -11.04 -19.45
CA ALA A 95 -0.26 -9.80 -19.76
C ALA A 95 -0.55 -9.66 -21.27
N ARG A 96 0.42 -9.98 -22.13
CA ARG A 96 0.25 -9.94 -23.59
C ARG A 96 -0.88 -10.88 -24.05
N ILE A 97 -0.85 -12.14 -23.61
CA ILE A 97 -1.87 -13.15 -23.93
C ILE A 97 -3.24 -12.69 -23.42
N TRP A 98 -3.30 -12.18 -22.19
CA TRP A 98 -4.54 -11.65 -21.61
C TRP A 98 -5.10 -10.49 -22.44
N GLY A 99 -4.25 -9.54 -22.86
CA GLY A 99 -4.65 -8.39 -23.67
C GLY A 99 -5.25 -8.82 -25.00
N THR A 100 -4.53 -9.63 -25.78
CA THR A 100 -5.00 -10.13 -27.07
C THR A 100 -6.31 -10.91 -26.96
N PHE A 101 -6.46 -11.74 -25.92
CA PHE A 101 -7.71 -12.44 -25.67
C PHE A 101 -8.85 -11.48 -25.34
N MET A 102 -8.61 -10.50 -24.46
CA MET A 102 -9.63 -9.54 -24.05
C MET A 102 -10.06 -8.62 -25.19
N GLU A 103 -9.16 -8.19 -26.07
CA GLU A 103 -9.49 -7.43 -27.29
C GLU A 103 -10.47 -8.21 -28.17
N SER A 104 -10.15 -9.47 -28.41
CA SER A 104 -11.00 -10.37 -29.20
C SER A 104 -12.36 -10.59 -28.53
N ALA A 105 -12.36 -10.79 -27.21
CA ALA A 105 -13.58 -11.01 -26.43
C ALA A 105 -14.49 -9.77 -26.35
N HIS A 106 -13.93 -8.57 -26.56
CA HIS A 106 -14.69 -7.31 -26.58
C HIS A 106 -15.09 -6.88 -27.99
N SER A 107 -14.83 -7.71 -29.00
CA SER A 107 -15.29 -7.43 -30.37
C SER A 107 -16.81 -7.46 -30.44
N GLY A 108 -17.41 -6.36 -30.90
CA GLY A 108 -18.86 -6.27 -31.12
C GLY A 108 -19.72 -6.08 -29.87
N ILE A 109 -19.12 -5.85 -28.69
CA ILE A 109 -19.86 -5.50 -27.47
C ILE A 109 -19.69 -4.02 -27.12
N THR A 110 -20.69 -3.44 -26.45
CA THR A 110 -20.62 -2.06 -25.97
C THR A 110 -19.59 -1.96 -24.84
N ILE A 111 -18.54 -1.18 -25.07
CA ILE A 111 -17.51 -0.91 -24.07
C ILE A 111 -18.09 0.00 -22.99
N THR A 112 -17.99 -0.44 -21.73
CA THR A 112 -18.45 0.31 -20.55
C THR A 112 -17.40 0.28 -19.46
N ASP A 113 -17.26 1.38 -18.73
CA ASP A 113 -16.44 1.46 -17.53
C ASP A 113 -17.29 1.24 -16.26
N TRP A 114 -16.62 0.91 -15.14
CA TRP A 114 -17.26 0.88 -13.83
C TRP A 114 -17.62 2.30 -13.37
N PRO A 115 -18.64 2.43 -12.51
CA PRO A 115 -18.92 3.68 -11.82
C PRO A 115 -17.69 4.18 -11.06
N THR A 116 -17.49 5.50 -11.04
CA THR A 116 -16.45 6.13 -10.21
C THR A 116 -16.62 5.72 -8.74
N PRO A 117 -15.54 5.30 -8.05
CA PRO A 117 -15.62 4.99 -6.63
C PRO A 117 -16.03 6.24 -5.83
N PRO A 118 -16.72 6.07 -4.68
CA PRO A 118 -16.96 7.20 -3.79
C PRO A 118 -15.62 7.78 -3.30
N PRO A 119 -15.58 9.07 -2.93
CA PRO A 119 -14.40 9.65 -2.32
C PRO A 119 -14.04 8.88 -1.05
N LEU A 120 -12.73 8.79 -0.77
CA LEU A 120 -12.23 8.18 0.46
C LEU A 120 -12.90 8.86 1.65
N GLN A 121 -13.47 8.06 2.54
CA GLN A 121 -14.14 8.51 3.75
C GLN A 121 -13.20 8.36 4.93
N GLY A 122 -13.12 9.39 5.76
CA GLY A 122 -12.29 9.42 6.96
C GLY A 122 -11.01 10.24 6.80
N PRO A 123 -10.43 10.71 7.92
CA PRO A 123 -9.09 11.27 7.89
C PRO A 123 -8.11 10.20 7.42
N ALA A 124 -7.06 10.63 6.74
CA ALA A 124 -6.00 9.69 6.42
C ALA A 124 -5.27 9.32 7.73
N GLU A 125 -5.29 8.02 8.05
CA GLU A 125 -4.77 7.49 9.32
C GLU A 125 -3.39 6.85 9.09
N ARG A 126 -2.46 7.13 9.99
CA ARG A 126 -1.15 6.47 10.03
C ARG A 126 -1.33 5.02 10.47
N LEU A 127 -0.75 4.08 9.71
CA LEU A 127 -0.56 2.73 10.21
C LEU A 127 0.54 2.76 11.29
N TYR A 128 0.14 2.74 12.56
CA TYR A 128 1.06 2.62 13.68
C TYR A 128 1.55 1.18 13.80
N LEU A 129 2.87 0.99 13.88
CA LEU A 129 3.50 -0.28 14.21
C LEU A 129 3.85 -0.28 15.71
N PRO A 130 3.08 -0.99 16.56
CA PRO A 130 3.37 -1.06 18.00
C PRO A 130 4.79 -1.54 18.25
N GLY A 131 5.54 -0.78 19.07
CA GLY A 131 6.93 -1.08 19.42
C GLY A 131 8.00 -0.50 18.48
N ASN A 132 7.62 0.11 17.34
CA ASN A 132 8.55 0.73 16.40
C ASN A 132 8.45 2.26 16.34
N GLU A 133 7.30 2.83 16.70
CA GLU A 133 7.03 4.27 16.64
C GLU A 133 6.37 4.72 17.95
N CYS A 134 6.43 6.01 18.31
CA CYS A 134 5.68 6.55 19.45
C CYS A 134 5.02 7.88 19.04
N PRO A 135 3.70 8.05 19.25
CA PRO A 135 2.96 9.21 18.77
C PRO A 135 2.98 10.39 19.77
N SER A 136 3.93 10.41 20.71
CA SER A 136 4.02 11.41 21.77
C SER A 136 5.43 11.98 21.90
N ILE A 137 5.52 13.29 22.06
CA ILE A 137 6.76 13.99 22.42
C ILE A 137 6.69 14.47 23.87
N ILE A 138 7.84 14.51 24.55
CA ILE A 138 7.94 15.16 25.86
C ILE A 138 8.06 16.67 25.62
N ILE A 139 7.08 17.43 26.11
CA ILE A 139 7.09 18.90 26.05
C ILE A 139 7.48 19.57 27.36
N GLY A 140 7.58 18.79 28.44
CA GLY A 140 7.99 19.28 29.74
C GLY A 140 7.96 18.21 30.81
N PHE A 141 8.17 18.63 32.05
CA PHE A 141 8.12 17.78 33.23
C PHE A 141 7.38 18.54 34.33
N GLU A 142 6.48 17.88 35.05
CA GLU A 142 5.91 18.42 36.28
C GLU A 142 6.85 18.13 37.46
N THR A 143 7.20 19.16 38.23
CA THR A 143 7.90 19.00 39.50
C THR A 143 6.89 18.63 40.60
N PRO A 144 7.12 17.56 41.37
CA PRO A 144 6.23 17.21 42.47
C PRO A 144 6.22 18.35 43.50
N THR A 145 5.03 18.88 43.78
CA THR A 145 4.86 19.91 44.81
C THR A 145 4.94 19.26 46.19
N THR A 146 6.07 19.41 46.87
CA THR A 146 6.17 19.06 48.29
C THR A 146 5.35 20.07 49.11
N THR A 147 4.15 19.64 49.51
CA THR A 147 3.37 20.38 50.50
C THR A 147 4.04 20.20 51.86
N SER A 148 4.97 21.08 52.22
CA SER A 148 5.52 21.10 53.59
C SER A 148 4.46 21.66 54.54
N LEU A 149 3.85 20.80 55.36
CA LEU A 149 3.13 21.26 56.55
C LEU A 149 4.14 21.86 57.55
N PRO A 150 3.82 22.97 58.24
CA PRO A 150 4.69 23.49 59.28
C PRO A 150 4.53 22.67 60.57
N ASP A 151 5.67 22.28 61.12
CA ASP A 151 5.91 21.80 62.48
C ASP A 151 5.13 20.59 63.00
N ALA A 152 5.73 19.41 62.82
CA ALA A 152 5.75 18.38 63.86
C ALA A 152 7.11 17.67 63.84
N LEU A 153 7.78 17.60 64.99
CA LEU A 153 9.01 16.85 65.22
C LEU A 153 8.80 15.37 64.92
N ILE A 154 9.10 14.94 63.69
CA ILE A 154 9.12 13.55 63.26
C ILE A 154 10.42 13.32 62.49
N VAL A 155 11.26 12.41 63.00
CA VAL A 155 12.38 11.84 62.22
C VAL A 155 11.77 11.10 61.04
N THR A 156 11.88 11.67 59.84
CA THR A 156 11.47 11.01 58.60
C THR A 156 12.70 10.44 57.90
N PRO A 157 12.59 9.25 57.25
CA PRO A 157 13.61 8.81 56.32
C PRO A 157 13.68 9.83 55.16
N ASP A 158 14.89 10.02 54.64
CA ASP A 158 15.17 10.83 53.45
C ASP A 158 14.10 10.56 52.37
N PRO A 159 13.34 11.56 51.88
CA PRO A 159 12.36 11.32 50.85
C PRO A 159 13.10 10.87 49.59
N GLU A 160 12.82 9.63 49.18
CA GLU A 160 13.33 9.07 47.93
C GLU A 160 13.04 10.06 46.79
N PRO A 161 14.03 10.41 45.95
CA PRO A 161 13.85 11.42 44.92
C PRO A 161 12.70 11.00 44.01
N THR A 162 11.60 11.73 44.09
CA THR A 162 10.42 11.46 43.29
C THR A 162 10.75 11.83 41.86
N GLU A 163 10.76 10.84 40.97
CA GLU A 163 11.07 11.06 39.56
C GLU A 163 10.07 12.05 38.93
N PRO A 164 10.54 13.00 38.11
CA PRO A 164 9.67 13.96 37.46
C PRO A 164 8.73 13.27 36.46
N VAL A 165 7.45 13.61 36.50
CA VAL A 165 6.46 13.07 35.55
C VAL A 165 6.56 13.83 34.23
N PRO A 166 6.82 13.15 33.09
CA PRO A 166 6.87 13.82 31.79
C PRO A 166 5.47 14.28 31.35
N ILE A 167 5.40 15.49 30.81
CA ILE A 167 4.21 16.01 30.12
C ILE A 167 4.31 15.60 28.67
N LEU A 168 3.35 14.80 28.21
CA LEU A 168 3.29 14.28 26.84
C LEU A 168 2.32 15.11 26.00
N GLU A 169 2.75 15.50 24.80
CA GLU A 169 1.86 16.04 23.76
C GLU A 169 1.71 14.99 22.65
N GLU A 170 0.46 14.66 22.32
CA GLU A 170 0.17 13.83 21.16
C GLU A 170 0.50 14.60 19.89
N ILE A 171 1.43 14.06 19.10
CA ILE A 171 1.78 14.68 17.82
C ILE A 171 0.56 14.51 16.90
N PRO A 172 0.05 15.59 16.26
CA PRO A 172 -0.97 15.45 15.23
C PRO A 172 -0.43 14.53 14.14
N THR A 173 -0.96 13.32 14.11
CA THR A 173 -0.43 12.16 13.37
C THR A 173 -0.82 12.17 11.90
N GLY A 174 -0.83 13.35 11.27
CA GLY A 174 -0.99 13.47 9.83
C GLY A 174 0.32 13.16 9.13
N THR A 175 0.65 11.90 8.88
CA THR A 175 1.79 11.55 7.99
C THR A 175 1.35 11.29 6.54
N THR A 176 0.05 11.36 6.31
CA THR A 176 -0.58 11.05 5.05
C THR A 176 -0.90 12.33 4.30
N ILE A 177 -0.35 12.41 3.09
CA ILE A 177 -0.81 13.29 2.03
C ILE A 177 -2.35 13.24 2.01
N PRO A 178 -3.05 14.38 2.15
CA PRO A 178 -4.51 14.39 2.15
C PRO A 178 -5.07 13.61 0.97
N PRO A 179 -6.21 12.90 1.10
CA PRO A 179 -6.75 12.03 0.04
C PRO A 179 -6.94 12.69 -1.34
N GLY A 180 -7.06 14.03 -1.37
CA GLY A 180 -7.18 14.82 -2.61
C GLY A 180 -5.85 15.21 -3.26
N VAL A 181 -4.71 14.93 -2.63
CA VAL A 181 -3.39 15.27 -3.16
C VAL A 181 -2.81 14.02 -3.84
N ILE A 182 -2.77 14.07 -5.17
CA ILE A 182 -2.32 12.99 -6.06
C ILE A 182 -0.84 13.08 -6.44
N ASP A 183 -0.13 14.09 -5.92
CA ASP A 183 1.30 14.28 -6.18
C ASP A 183 2.13 13.22 -5.43
N PRO A 184 2.85 12.33 -6.14
CA PRO A 184 3.69 11.30 -5.51
C PRO A 184 4.90 11.87 -4.76
N TYR A 185 5.18 13.17 -4.88
CA TYR A 185 6.28 13.87 -4.20
C TYR A 185 5.80 14.81 -3.09
N ALA A 186 4.52 14.80 -2.73
CA ALA A 186 4.05 15.72 -1.69
C ALA A 186 4.76 15.44 -0.36
N GLU A 187 5.20 16.50 0.31
CA GLU A 187 5.95 16.39 1.56
C GLU A 187 5.10 15.73 2.66
N MET A 188 5.67 14.75 3.35
CA MET A 188 5.05 14.14 4.52
C MET A 188 5.41 14.94 5.76
N PRO A 189 4.45 15.23 6.65
CA PRO A 189 4.77 15.78 7.96
C PRO A 189 5.65 14.78 8.72
N SER A 190 6.88 15.20 9.02
CA SER A 190 7.86 14.42 9.75
C SER A 190 8.09 15.03 11.13
N VAL A 191 8.40 14.17 12.11
CA VAL A 191 8.86 14.64 13.42
C VAL A 191 10.28 15.20 13.23
N PRO A 192 10.59 16.40 13.75
CA PRO A 192 11.95 16.94 13.73
C PRO A 192 12.96 15.94 14.30
N ALA A 193 14.15 15.87 13.69
CA ALA A 193 15.17 14.88 14.05
C ALA A 193 15.71 15.04 15.50
N ASP A 194 15.46 16.18 16.12
CA ASP A 194 15.88 16.56 17.46
C ASP A 194 14.78 16.38 18.53
N ALA A 195 13.61 15.86 18.15
CA ALA A 195 12.53 15.61 19.09
C ALA A 195 12.82 14.40 20.01
N TYR A 196 12.56 14.54 21.31
CA TYR A 196 12.64 13.44 22.27
C TYR A 196 11.37 12.58 22.18
N VAL A 197 11.55 11.35 21.71
CA VAL A 197 10.48 10.34 21.56
C VAL A 197 10.65 9.29 22.65
N VAL A 198 9.61 9.04 23.43
CA VAL A 198 9.60 8.00 24.49
C VAL A 198 8.87 6.74 24.03
N PRO A 199 9.34 5.53 24.41
CA PRO A 199 8.64 4.27 24.15
C PRO A 199 7.22 4.29 24.71
N CYS A 200 6.25 3.77 23.94
CA CYS A 200 4.93 3.43 24.48
C CYS A 200 5.06 2.11 25.24
N GLU A 201 4.76 2.10 26.54
CA GLU A 201 4.54 0.87 27.30
C GLU A 201 3.17 0.25 26.99
#